data_AF-A0A4U5WSV2-F1
#
_entry.id   AF-A0A4U5WSV2-F1
#
_cell.length_a   1.000
_cell.length_b   1.000
_cell.length_c   1.000
_cell.angle_alpha   90.00
_cell.angle_beta   90.00
_cell.angle_gamma   90.00
#
_symmetry.space_group_name_H-M   'P 1'
#
loop_
_entity.id
_entity.type
_entity.pdbx_description
1 polymer ?
#
loop_
_entity_poly.entity_id
_entity_poly.type
_entity_poly.pdbx_seq_one_letter_code
_entity_poly.pdbx_strand_id
1 'polypeptide(L)'
;MSLSVGIHDLSFATGEFVLPHTALAAYNGTEIGKYHLGIGQESMSVPAADEDIVTMAAAAAAPVVARHGTDKIRTVVFATESSIDQAKSAGVYVHALLGLRSATRVVELKQACYGATAALQFAIGLIQRDPAQQV
;
A
#
# COMPACT_ATOMS: atom_id res chain seq x y z
N MET A 1 7.92 28.37 -14.94
CA MET A 1 6.80 27.41 -15.11
C MET A 1 6.58 26.72 -13.77
N SER A 2 5.32 26.53 -13.37
CA SER A 2 4.99 25.73 -12.19
C SER A 2 5.36 24.27 -12.47
N LEU A 3 6.05 23.64 -11.53
CA LEU A 3 6.47 22.24 -11.63
C LEU A 3 5.27 21.35 -11.29
N SER A 4 4.87 20.43 -12.18
CA SER A 4 3.76 19.52 -11.90
C SER A 4 4.20 18.42 -10.94
N VAL A 5 3.53 18.31 -9.80
CA VAL A 5 3.79 17.30 -8.76
C VAL A 5 2.55 16.43 -8.60
N GLY A 6 2.73 15.11 -8.57
CA GLY A 6 1.64 14.15 -8.45
C GLY A 6 2.11 12.70 -8.57
N ILE A 7 1.15 11.81 -8.78
CA ILE A 7 1.40 10.37 -8.95
C ILE A 7 2.06 10.15 -10.32
N HIS A 8 3.28 9.62 -10.30
CA HIS A 8 4.04 9.30 -11.51
C HIS A 8 3.69 7.91 -12.06
N ASP A 9 3.46 6.94 -11.19
CA ASP A 9 3.12 5.55 -11.51
C ASP A 9 2.34 4.96 -10.33
N LEU A 10 1.50 3.96 -10.59
CA LEU A 10 0.66 3.29 -9.60
C LEU A 10 0.58 1.79 -9.93
N SER A 11 0.73 0.97 -8.88
CA SER A 11 0.49 -0.46 -8.94
C SER A 11 -0.14 -0.91 -7.61
N PHE A 12 -0.82 -2.04 -7.63
CA PHE A 12 -1.48 -2.62 -6.47
C PHE A 12 -1.23 -4.12 -6.43
N ALA A 13 -1.27 -4.69 -5.23
CA ALA A 13 -1.27 -6.13 -4.98
C ALA A 13 -2.40 -6.44 -3.99
N THR A 14 -2.95 -7.64 -4.08
CA THR A 14 -3.96 -8.18 -3.18
C THR A 14 -3.48 -9.52 -2.63
N GLY A 15 -4.17 -10.07 -1.63
CA GLY A 15 -3.88 -11.43 -1.17
C GLY A 15 -4.14 -12.46 -2.26
N GLU A 16 -3.46 -13.60 -2.13
CA GLU A 16 -3.50 -14.73 -3.08
C GLU A 16 -4.90 -15.33 -3.24
N PHE A 17 -5.69 -15.36 -2.18
CA PHE A 17 -6.98 -16.04 -2.18
C PHE A 17 -8.17 -15.08 -2.34
N VAL A 18 -9.26 -15.64 -2.85
CA VAL A 18 -10.55 -14.98 -2.98
C VAL A 18 -11.63 -15.84 -2.31
N LEU A 19 -12.47 -15.20 -1.48
CA LEU A 19 -13.66 -15.82 -0.90
C LEU A 19 -14.90 -15.26 -1.61
N PRO A 20 -15.59 -16.07 -2.44
CA PRO A 20 -16.86 -15.67 -3.02
C PRO A 20 -17.90 -15.44 -1.93
N HIS A 21 -18.65 -14.33 -2.01
CA HIS A 21 -19.70 -14.05 -1.04
C HIS A 21 -20.89 -14.99 -1.16
N THR A 22 -21.04 -15.72 -2.27
CA THR A 22 -21.97 -16.85 -2.39
C THR A 22 -21.65 -17.95 -1.38
N ALA A 23 -20.37 -18.30 -1.22
CA ALA A 23 -19.92 -19.28 -0.23
C ALA A 23 -20.09 -18.76 1.20
N LEU A 24 -19.74 -17.49 1.44
CA LEU A 24 -19.90 -16.86 2.74
C LEU A 24 -21.38 -16.74 3.15
N ALA A 25 -22.26 -16.39 2.22
CA ALA A 25 -23.70 -16.31 2.43
C ALA A 25 -24.31 -17.68 2.77
N ALA A 26 -23.93 -18.72 2.02
CA ALA A 26 -24.35 -20.09 2.29
C ALA A 26 -23.90 -20.56 3.68
N TYR A 27 -22.63 -20.31 4.04
CA TYR A 27 -22.09 -20.65 5.35
C TYR A 27 -22.82 -19.92 6.50
N ASN A 28 -23.13 -18.64 6.32
CA ASN A 28 -23.80 -17.81 7.33
C ASN A 28 -25.34 -17.97 7.35
N GLY A 29 -25.92 -18.80 6.47
CA GLY A 29 -27.39 -18.92 6.34
C GLY A 29 -28.08 -17.58 6.01
N THR A 30 -27.42 -16.75 5.21
CA THR A 30 -27.87 -15.39 4.89
C THR A 30 -28.19 -15.25 3.41
N GLU A 31 -29.20 -14.45 3.07
CA GLU A 31 -29.53 -14.13 1.67
C GLU A 31 -28.37 -13.47 0.94
N ILE A 32 -28.04 -13.97 -0.25
CA ILE A 32 -26.94 -13.45 -1.09
C ILE A 32 -27.11 -11.97 -1.42
N GLY A 33 -28.37 -11.50 -1.52
CA GLY A 33 -28.71 -10.11 -1.75
C GLY A 33 -28.13 -9.15 -0.70
N LYS A 34 -27.91 -9.60 0.55
CA LYS A 34 -27.25 -8.79 1.58
C LYS A 34 -25.84 -8.37 1.15
N TYR A 35 -25.10 -9.26 0.51
CA TYR A 35 -23.73 -9.01 0.08
C TYR A 35 -23.68 -8.28 -1.27
N HIS A 36 -24.33 -8.85 -2.29
CA HIS A 36 -24.22 -8.35 -3.66
C HIS A 36 -24.99 -7.04 -3.87
N LEU A 37 -26.14 -6.87 -3.23
CA LEU A 37 -26.98 -5.67 -3.37
C LEU A 37 -26.84 -4.74 -2.16
N GLY A 38 -26.83 -5.29 -0.94
CA GLY A 38 -26.80 -4.49 0.30
C GLY A 38 -25.50 -3.70 0.47
N ILE A 39 -24.35 -4.37 0.37
CA ILE A 39 -23.03 -3.74 0.48
C ILE A 39 -22.27 -3.64 -0.85
N GLY A 40 -22.83 -4.17 -1.93
CA GLY A 40 -22.25 -4.07 -3.27
C GLY A 40 -20.96 -4.86 -3.47
N GLN A 41 -20.80 -6.01 -2.79
CA GLN A 41 -19.58 -6.83 -2.87
C GLN A 41 -19.88 -8.27 -3.29
N GLU A 42 -19.13 -8.77 -4.27
CA GLU A 42 -19.29 -10.13 -4.81
C GLU A 42 -18.31 -11.14 -4.20
N SER A 43 -17.14 -10.65 -3.77
CA SER A 43 -16.10 -11.46 -3.14
C SER A 43 -15.19 -10.59 -2.28
N MET A 44 -14.35 -11.22 -1.46
CA MET A 44 -13.31 -10.54 -0.70
C MET A 44 -11.95 -11.21 -0.89
N SER A 45 -10.89 -10.40 -0.90
CA SER A 45 -9.52 -10.91 -0.89
C SER A 45 -9.17 -11.47 0.50
N VAL A 46 -8.46 -12.58 0.52
CA VAL A 46 -8.01 -13.26 1.74
C VAL A 46 -6.50 -13.50 1.61
N PRO A 47 -5.67 -12.96 2.51
CA PRO A 47 -4.24 -13.21 2.48
C PRO A 47 -3.93 -14.68 2.83
N ALA A 48 -2.89 -15.23 2.20
CA ALA A 48 -2.26 -16.47 2.63
C ALA A 48 -1.54 -16.28 3.98
N ALA A 49 -1.13 -17.40 4.60
CA ALA A 49 -0.50 -17.37 5.93
C ALA A 49 0.87 -16.65 5.95
N ASP A 50 1.53 -16.56 4.79
CA ASP A 50 2.79 -15.88 4.56
C ASP A 50 2.62 -14.48 3.93
N GLU A 51 1.39 -13.99 3.82
CA GLU A 51 1.08 -12.65 3.34
C GLU A 51 0.74 -11.68 4.49
N ASP A 52 1.44 -10.56 4.54
CA ASP A 52 1.21 -9.48 5.48
C ASP A 52 1.35 -8.11 4.80
N ILE A 53 1.28 -7.05 5.60
CA ILE A 53 1.40 -5.68 5.08
C ILE A 53 2.75 -5.41 4.40
N VAL A 54 3.83 -6.09 4.81
CA VAL A 54 5.17 -5.91 4.25
C VAL A 54 5.26 -6.62 2.90
N THR A 55 4.85 -7.88 2.83
CA THR A 55 4.95 -8.66 1.60
C THR A 55 4.03 -8.09 0.52
N MET A 56 2.79 -7.74 0.86
CA MET A 56 1.86 -7.10 -0.09
C MET A 56 2.35 -5.72 -0.54
N ALA A 57 2.91 -4.89 0.35
CA ALA A 57 3.43 -3.59 -0.05
C ALA A 57 4.68 -3.71 -0.94
N ALA A 58 5.58 -4.64 -0.63
CA ALA A 58 6.74 -4.92 -1.47
C ALA A 58 6.31 -5.45 -2.85
N ALA A 59 5.34 -6.37 -2.91
CA ALA A 59 4.78 -6.88 -4.16
C ALA A 59 4.12 -5.77 -5.00
N ALA A 60 3.36 -4.86 -4.38
CA ALA A 60 2.76 -3.72 -5.07
C ALA A 60 3.80 -2.72 -5.60
N ALA A 61 4.87 -2.48 -4.85
CA ALA A 61 5.90 -1.50 -5.22
C ALA A 61 6.93 -2.05 -6.22
N ALA A 62 7.19 -3.37 -6.21
CA ALA A 62 8.24 -3.99 -7.04
C ALA A 62 8.13 -3.69 -8.54
N PRO A 63 6.94 -3.74 -9.19
CA PRO A 63 6.82 -3.38 -10.61
C PRO A 63 7.18 -1.92 -10.88
N VAL A 64 6.83 -1.01 -9.98
CA VAL A 64 7.13 0.43 -10.11
C VAL A 64 8.64 0.65 -9.99
N VAL A 65 9.27 0.04 -8.98
CA VAL A 65 10.73 0.11 -8.79
C VAL A 65 11.48 -0.52 -9.96
N ALA A 66 11.01 -1.65 -10.51
CA ALA A 66 11.62 -2.29 -11.67
C ALA A 66 11.59 -1.39 -12.93
N ARG A 67 10.54 -0.58 -13.11
CA ARG A 67 10.41 0.33 -14.25
C ARG A 67 11.25 1.60 -14.10
N HIS A 68 11.38 2.14 -12.90
CA HIS A 68 11.95 3.48 -12.67
C HIS A 68 13.30 3.49 -11.95
N GLY A 69 13.72 2.34 -11.43
CA GLY A 69 14.88 2.21 -10.55
C GLY A 69 14.62 2.79 -9.16
N THR A 70 15.64 2.69 -8.30
CA THR A 70 15.57 3.15 -6.90
C THR A 70 16.24 4.51 -6.70
N ASP A 71 16.81 5.07 -7.76
CA ASP A 71 17.82 6.11 -7.67
C ASP A 71 17.30 7.45 -7.13
N LYS A 72 16.06 7.77 -7.44
CA LYS A 72 15.45 9.03 -7.01
C LYS A 72 14.65 8.89 -5.72
N ILE A 73 14.44 7.68 -5.23
CA ILE A 73 13.60 7.41 -4.04
C ILE A 73 14.36 7.81 -2.78
N ARG A 74 14.00 8.95 -2.19
CA ARG A 74 14.66 9.52 -0.99
C ARG A 74 13.87 9.31 0.29
N THR A 75 12.60 8.95 0.18
CA THR A 75 11.72 8.69 1.31
C THR A 75 10.79 7.55 0.96
N VAL A 76 10.47 6.69 1.92
CA VAL A 76 9.35 5.75 1.88
C VAL A 76 8.38 6.18 2.97
N VAL A 77 7.13 6.41 2.60
CA VAL A 77 6.04 6.69 3.55
C VAL A 77 5.11 5.49 3.54
N PHE A 78 5.20 4.66 4.57
CA PHE A 78 4.36 3.49 4.70
C PHE A 78 3.07 3.86 5.43
N ALA A 79 1.91 3.73 4.80
CA ALA A 79 0.64 4.05 5.42
C ALA A 79 -0.11 2.76 5.78
N THR A 80 -0.46 2.57 7.05
CA THR A 80 -1.21 1.39 7.49
C THR A 80 -1.95 1.62 8.80
N GLU A 81 -3.10 0.95 8.95
CA GLU A 81 -3.78 0.74 10.23
C GLU A 81 -3.61 -0.70 10.78
N SER A 82 -2.86 -1.54 10.07
CA SER A 82 -2.65 -2.97 10.34
C SER A 82 -1.18 -3.27 10.70
N SER A 83 -0.54 -2.39 11.47
CA SER A 83 0.90 -2.46 11.78
C SER A 83 1.27 -3.74 12.54
N ILE A 84 2.40 -4.35 12.17
CA ILE A 84 2.95 -5.57 12.82
C ILE A 84 3.91 -5.24 13.98
N ASP A 85 4.27 -3.98 14.14
CA ASP A 85 5.14 -3.47 15.19
C ASP A 85 4.59 -2.12 15.69
N GLN A 86 4.91 -1.75 16.93
CA GLN A 86 4.42 -0.51 17.57
C GLN A 86 5.45 0.61 17.60
N ALA A 87 6.67 0.35 17.15
CA ALA A 87 7.75 1.31 17.09
C ALA A 87 8.48 1.30 15.74
N LYS A 88 8.78 0.11 15.21
CA LYS A 88 9.49 -0.03 13.94
C LYS A 88 8.53 0.05 12.76
N SER A 89 8.74 1.02 11.87
CA SER A 89 7.96 1.12 10.63
C SER A 89 8.08 -0.15 9.78
N ALA A 90 6.95 -0.68 9.30
CA ALA A 90 6.89 -1.78 8.35
C ALA A 90 7.61 -1.44 7.03
N GLY A 91 7.67 -0.15 6.67
CA GLY A 91 8.42 0.35 5.52
C GLY A 91 9.92 0.05 5.58
N VAL A 92 10.49 -0.24 6.75
CA VAL A 92 11.92 -0.60 6.88
C VAL A 92 12.17 -1.97 6.25
N TYR A 93 11.22 -2.89 6.33
CA TYR A 93 11.33 -4.18 5.67
C TYR A 93 11.15 -4.03 4.15
N VAL A 94 10.20 -3.20 3.70
CA VAL A 94 10.00 -2.88 2.28
C VAL A 94 11.24 -2.23 1.67
N HIS A 95 11.88 -1.32 2.40
CA HIS A 95 13.15 -0.70 2.00
C HIS A 95 14.22 -1.75 1.67
N ALA A 96 14.39 -2.75 2.55
CA ALA A 96 15.34 -3.83 2.34
C ALA A 96 14.94 -4.75 1.18
N LEU A 97 13.65 -5.14 1.10
CA LEU A 97 13.13 -6.05 0.06
C LEU A 97 13.25 -5.46 -1.35
N LEU A 98 13.13 -4.14 -1.50
CA LEU A 98 13.24 -3.45 -2.78
C LEU A 98 14.67 -2.97 -3.09
N GLY A 99 15.66 -3.26 -2.23
CA GLY A 99 17.04 -2.86 -2.44
C GLY A 99 17.21 -1.34 -2.53
N LEU A 100 16.44 -0.57 -1.75
CA LEU A 100 16.53 0.88 -1.75
C LEU A 100 17.87 1.36 -1.17
N ARG A 101 18.30 2.57 -1.56
CA ARG A 101 19.57 3.12 -1.09
C ARG A 101 19.57 3.31 0.43
N SER A 102 20.72 3.15 1.08
CA SER A 102 20.87 3.35 2.53
C SER A 102 20.50 4.76 3.01
N ALA A 103 20.55 5.76 2.14
CA ALA A 103 20.18 7.14 2.42
C ALA A 103 18.67 7.43 2.29
N THR A 104 17.84 6.42 1.96
CA THR A 104 16.38 6.55 1.88
C THR A 104 15.79 6.57 3.29
N ARG A 105 15.06 7.65 3.61
CA ARG A 105 14.35 7.77 4.89
C ARG A 105 13.09 6.91 4.88
N VAL A 106 12.68 6.41 6.03
CA VAL A 106 11.46 5.60 6.15
C VAL A 106 10.66 6.07 7.36
N VAL A 107 9.35 6.30 7.16
CA VAL A 107 8.40 6.61 8.23
C VAL A 107 7.09 5.86 8.00
N GLU A 108 6.36 5.61 9.09
CA GLU A 108 5.01 5.05 9.04
C GLU A 108 3.97 6.12 9.43
N LEU A 109 2.85 6.16 8.72
CA LEU A 109 1.72 7.02 9.02
C LEU A 109 0.49 6.17 9.37
N LYS A 110 -0.18 6.54 10.45
CA LYS A 110 -1.43 5.90 10.90
C LYS A 110 -2.52 6.95 11.08
N GLN A 111 -3.57 6.82 10.29
CA GLN A 111 -4.88 7.43 10.52
C GLN A 111 -5.88 6.62 9.70
N ALA A 112 -6.43 5.56 10.30
CA ALA A 112 -7.37 4.65 9.64
C ALA A 112 -7.03 4.37 8.15
N CYS A 113 -8.04 4.36 7.28
CA CYS A 113 -7.86 4.33 5.82
C CYS A 113 -7.39 5.66 5.21
N TYR A 114 -7.37 6.77 5.97
CA TYR A 114 -6.87 8.07 5.49
C TYR A 114 -5.35 8.16 5.45
N GLY A 115 -4.63 7.23 6.11
CA GLY A 115 -3.18 7.25 6.21
C GLY A 115 -2.46 7.40 4.86
N ALA A 116 -2.96 6.74 3.81
CA ALA A 116 -2.40 6.83 2.45
C ALA A 116 -2.61 8.22 1.82
N THR A 117 -3.75 8.86 2.08
CA THR A 117 -4.00 10.24 1.63
C THR A 117 -3.08 11.23 2.34
N ALA A 118 -2.89 11.07 3.65
CA ALA A 118 -1.92 11.86 4.41
C ALA A 118 -0.48 11.65 3.87
N ALA A 119 -0.12 10.41 3.53
CA ALA A 119 1.16 10.07 2.91
C ALA A 119 1.35 10.76 1.55
N LEU A 120 0.32 10.81 0.71
CA LEU A 120 0.37 11.50 -0.57
C LEU A 120 0.60 13.01 -0.40
N GLN A 121 -0.08 13.65 0.55
CA GLN A 121 0.14 15.07 0.86
C GLN A 121 1.54 15.33 1.43
N PHE A 122 2.03 14.43 2.28
CA PHE A 122 3.40 14.46 2.79
C PHE A 122 4.42 14.37 1.64
N ALA A 123 4.22 13.44 0.71
CA ALA A 123 5.06 13.24 -0.46
C ALA A 123 5.09 14.48 -1.37
N ILE A 124 3.92 15.07 -1.66
CA ILE A 124 3.81 16.32 -2.43
C ILE A 124 4.66 17.43 -1.78
N GLY A 125 4.54 17.61 -0.47
CA GLY A 125 5.33 18.61 0.27
C GLY A 125 6.84 18.36 0.22
N LEU A 126 7.29 17.10 0.22
CA LEU A 126 8.70 16.76 0.03
C LEU A 126 9.20 17.07 -1.39
N ILE A 127 8.45 16.65 -2.41
CA ILE A 127 8.82 16.82 -3.82
C ILE A 127 8.81 18.30 -4.21
N GLN A 128 7.88 19.10 -3.67
CA GLN A 128 7.89 20.55 -3.89
C GLN A 128 9.16 21.23 -3.36
N ARG A 129 9.78 20.70 -2.29
CA ARG A 129 11.02 21.24 -1.72
C ARG A 129 12.25 20.79 -2.49
N ASP A 130 12.25 19.57 -3.01
CA ASP A 130 13.30 19.07 -3.89
C ASP A 130 12.71 18.23 -5.04
N PRO A 131 12.46 18.85 -6.20
CA PRO A 131 11.87 18.19 -7.37
C PRO A 131 12.72 17.09 -7.99
N ALA A 132 13.99 16.95 -7.61
CA ALA A 132 14.85 15.87 -8.09
C ALA A 132 14.58 14.53 -7.38
N GLN A 133 13.82 14.55 -6.27
CA GLN A 133 13.51 13.38 -5.46
C GLN A 133 12.16 12.75 -5.81
N GLN A 134 12.03 11.47 -5.47
CA GLN A 134 10.81 10.71 -5.44
C GLN A 134 10.56 10.17 -4.03
N VAL A 135 9.28 9.91 -3.74
CA VAL A 135 8.76 9.41 -2.46
C VAL A 135 7.87 8.22 -2.76
#